data_AF-A0A536V4D8-F1
#
_entry.id   AF-A0A536V4D8-F1
#
_cell.length_a   1.000
_cell.length_b   1.000
_cell.length_c   1.000
_cell.angle_alpha   90.00
_cell.angle_beta   90.00
_cell.angle_gamma   90.00
#
_symmetry.space_group_name_H-M   'P 1'
#
loop_
_entity.id
_entity.type
_entity.pdbx_description
1 polymer ?
#
loop_
_entity_poly.entity_id
_entity_poly.type
_entity_poly.pdbx_seq_one_letter_code
_entity_poly.pdbx_strand_id
1 'polypeptide(L)' 'QVFLHLAQGETISRIAEALCLSVKTVSTFRSRVMDKLGLKTNSDLTYYALKQGLIR' A
#
# COMPACT_ATOMS: atom_id res chain seq x y z
N GLN A 1 -5.88 5.48 3.97
CA GLN A 1 -4.58 5.82 4.60
C GLN A 1 -3.52 4.77 4.30
N VAL A 2 -3.70 3.49 4.64
CA VAL A 2 -2.73 2.40 4.31
C VAL A 2 -2.28 2.40 2.84
N PHE A 3 -3.20 2.56 1.90
CA PHE A 3 -2.89 2.61 0.47
C PHE A 3 -1.96 3.77 0.07
N LEU A 4 -2.13 4.96 0.66
CA LEU A 4 -1.29 6.13 0.36
C LEU A 4 0.15 5.91 0.82
N HIS A 5 0.34 5.38 2.04
CA HIS A 5 1.68 5.07 2.53
C HIS A 5 2.34 3.94 1.72
N LEU A 6 1.59 2.89 1.37
CA LEU A 6 2.08 1.82 0.49
C LEU A 6 2.48 2.37 -0.88
N ALA A 7 1.65 3.26 -1.43
CA ALA A 7 1.90 3.92 -2.70
C ALA A 7 3.18 4.77 -2.66
N GLN A 8 3.42 5.49 -1.57
CA GLN A 8 4.63 6.29 -1.33
C GLN A 8 5.91 5.44 -1.17
N GLY A 9 5.80 4.11 -1.15
CA GLY A 9 6.94 3.20 -1.00
C GLY A 9 7.34 2.95 0.46
N GLU A 10 6.50 3.32 1.44
CA GLU A 10 6.75 2.96 2.83
C GLU A 10 6.66 1.44 3.04
N THR A 11 7.51 0.92 3.92
CA THR A 11 7.46 -0.49 4.31
C THR A 11 6.23 -0.76 5.17
N ILE A 12 5.65 -1.96 5.02
CA ILE A 12 4.48 -2.38 5.80
C ILE A 12 4.66 -2.26 7.32
N SER A 13 5.89 -2.37 7.82
CA SER A 13 6.22 -2.18 9.24
C SER A 13 6.08 -0.71 9.66
N ARG A 14 6.56 0.23 8.85
CA ARG A 14 6.40 1.67 9.12
C ARG A 14 4.94 2.09 9.12
N ILE A 15 4.17 1.55 8.17
CA ILE A 15 2.73 1.82 8.06
C ILE A 15 1.99 1.27 9.27
N ALA A 16 2.39 0.08 9.74
CA ALA A 16 1.85 -0.53 10.93
C ALA A 16 2.11 0.34 12.18
N GLU A 17 3.34 0.84 12.35
CA GLU A 17 3.68 1.77 13.43
C GLU A 17 2.93 3.10 13.32
N ALA A 18 2.92 3.72 12.14
CA ALA A 18 2.30 5.03 11.90
C ALA A 18 0.78 5.02 12.14
N LEU A 19 0.13 3.88 11.90
CA LEU A 19 -1.31 3.72 12.09
C LEU A 19 -1.68 2.98 13.40
N CYS A 20 -0.69 2.64 14.24
CA CYS A 20 -0.85 1.80 15.42
C CYS A 20 -1.60 0.48 15.14
N LEU A 21 -1.33 -0.14 13.98
CA LEU A 21 -1.92 -1.39 13.53
C LEU A 21 -0.89 -2.52 13.55
N SER A 22 -1.37 -3.77 13.51
CA SER A 22 -0.48 -4.90 13.33
C SER A 22 0.03 -4.98 11.88
N VAL A 23 1.28 -5.42 11.69
CA VAL A 23 1.85 -5.70 10.36
C VAL A 23 0.96 -6.69 9.58
N LYS A 24 0.34 -7.65 10.28
CA LYS A 24 -0.60 -8.61 9.69
C LYS A 24 -1.82 -7.91 9.10
N THR A 25 -2.39 -6.94 9.82
CA THR A 25 -3.53 -6.13 9.35
C THR A 25 -3.16 -5.35 8.08
N VAL A 26 -2.00 -4.69 8.08
CA VAL A 26 -1.50 -3.97 6.90
C VAL A 26 -1.26 -4.92 5.73
N SER A 27 -0.69 -6.10 5.98
CA SER A 27 -0.48 -7.13 4.96
C SER A 27 -1.79 -7.63 4.35
N THR A 28 -2.82 -7.88 5.17
CA THR A 28 -4.14 -8.28 4.67
C THR A 28 -4.78 -7.17 3.83
N PHE A 29 -4.67 -5.91 4.27
CA PHE A 29 -5.15 -4.76 3.50
C PHE A 29 -4.43 -4.64 2.15
N ARG A 30 -3.09 -4.80 2.15
CA ARG A 30 -2.27 -4.79 0.94
C ARG A 30 -2.77 -5.83 -0.06
N SER A 31 -2.89 -7.09 0.34
CA SER A 31 -3.35 -8.16 -0.56
C SER A 31 -4.73 -7.87 -1.13
N ARG A 32 -5.71 -7.46 -0.31
CA ARG A 32 -7.05 -7.12 -0.80
C ARG A 32 -7.06 -5.97 -1.79
N VAL A 33 -6.23 -4.95 -1.58
CA VAL A 33 -6.10 -3.82 -2.51
C VAL A 33 -5.45 -4.25 -3.81
N MET A 34 -4.39 -5.06 -3.73
CA MET A 34 -3.71 -5.62 -4.90
C MET A 34 -4.66 -6.49 -5.72
N ASP A 35 -5.42 -7.38 -5.09
CA ASP A 35 -6.42 -8.21 -5.75
C ASP A 35 -7.51 -7.37 -6.41
N LYS A 36 -8.00 -6.34 -5.72
CA LYS A 36 -9.04 -5.44 -6.25
C LYS A 36 -8.57 -4.61 -7.44
N LEU A 37 -7.29 -4.24 -7.48
CA LEU A 37 -6.68 -3.45 -8.55
C LEU A 37 -6.01 -4.31 -9.63
N GLY A 38 -5.96 -5.64 -9.46
CA GLY A 38 -5.28 -6.56 -10.37
C GLY A 38 -3.76 -6.40 -10.40
N LEU A 39 -3.15 -5.91 -9.31
CA LEU A 39 -1.72 -5.60 -9.20
C LEU A 39 -0.99 -6.78 -8.57
N LYS A 40 0.22 -7.11 -9.05
CA LYS A 40 0.97 -8.28 -8.57
C LYS A 40 2.12 -7.93 -7.64
N THR A 41 2.69 -6.73 -7.80
CA THR A 41 3.88 -6.30 -7.06
C THR A 41 3.66 -4.94 -6.38
N ASN A 42 4.44 -4.67 -5.33
CA ASN A 42 4.42 -3.35 -4.68
C ASN A 42 4.81 -2.25 -5.67
N SER A 43 5.73 -2.55 -6.59
CA SER A 43 6.12 -1.63 -7.66
C SER A 43 4.93 -1.28 -8.56
N ASP A 44 4.06 -2.25 -8.87
CA ASP A 44 2.83 -1.98 -9.62
C ASP A 44 1.88 -1.07 -8.84
N LEU A 45 1.84 -1.21 -7.51
CA LEU A 45 1.04 -0.35 -6.62
C LEU A 45 1.55 1.09 -6.62
N THR A 46 2.86 1.29 -6.46
CA THR A 46 3.49 2.61 -6.53
C THR A 46 3.32 3.22 -7.91
N TYR A 47 3.54 2.46 -8.98
CA TYR A 47 3.35 2.91 -10.36
C TYR A 47 1.89 3.28 -10.64
N TYR A 48 0.94 2.45 -10.19
CA TYR A 48 -0.48 2.73 -10.32
C TYR A 48 -0.86 4.04 -9.63
N ALA A 49 -0.39 4.24 -8.39
CA ALA A 49 -0.73 5.43 -7.62
C ALA A 49 -0.09 6.70 -8.20
N LEU A 50 1.13 6.60 -8.76
CA LEU A 50 1.77 7.69 -9.50
C LEU A 50 1.03 8.01 -10.80
N LYS A 51 0.64 6.98 -11.57
CA LYS A 51 -0.12 7.12 -12.82
C LYS A 51 -1.49 7.74 -12.61
N GLN A 52 -2.15 7.41 -11.50
CA GLN A 52 -3.47 7.96 -11.13
C GLN A 52 -3.37 9.34 -10.45
N GLY A 53 -2.17 9.87 -10.21
CA GLY A 53 -1.97 11.14 -9.51
C GLY A 53 -2.40 11.13 -8.04
N LEU A 54 -2.47 9.94 -7.42
CA LEU A 54 -2.85 9.76 -6.02
C LEU A 54 -1.70 10.11 -5.06
N ILE A 55 -0.47 10.11 -5.58
CA ILE A 55 0.77 10.50 -4.92
C ILE A 55 1.60 11.30 -5.93
N ARG A 56 2.36 12.29 -5.45
CA ARG A 56 3.11 13.24 -6.27
C ARG A 56 4.57 13.28 -5.84
#